data_AF-A0A1I1HE66-F1
#
_entry.id   AF-A0A1I1HE66-F1
#
_cell.length_a   1.000
_cell.length_b   1.000
_cell.length_c   1.000
_cell.angle_alpha   90.00
_cell.angle_beta   90.00
_cell.angle_gamma   90.00
#
_symmetry.space_group_name_H-M   'P 1'
#
loop_
_entity.id
_entity.type
_entity.pdbx_description
1 polymer ?
#
loop_
_entity_poly.entity_id
_entity_poly.type
_entity_poly.pdbx_seq_one_letter_code
_entity_poly.pdbx_strand_id
1 'polypeptide(L)'
;MKQRPRIYYTQSQKALMWERWKKGESLQQIAQLFDRNHGSVRGILAETGGIRPPERCRSRLALTLAEREEISRAVVAGQSIRSIAILLKRAPSTISREIWRNGGTGCYRATQADQAAWDRALRPKTCKLVENRKLANIVAGKLQCQWSVSVKGSPKEIQEFVANDTRKWKDLAQKSKLDLN
;
A
#
# COMPACT_ATOMS: atom_id res chain seq x y z
N MET A 1 -35.35 11.05 9.52
CA MET A 1 -34.45 10.68 8.39
C MET A 1 -34.03 9.22 8.55
N LYS A 2 -34.26 8.36 7.56
CA LYS A 2 -33.88 6.93 7.62
C LYS A 2 -32.37 6.82 7.37
N GLN A 3 -31.58 6.50 8.40
CA GLN A 3 -30.13 6.33 8.24
C GLN A 3 -29.84 5.07 7.43
N ARG A 4 -28.97 5.20 6.42
CA ARG A 4 -28.56 4.06 5.59
C ARG A 4 -27.47 3.27 6.32
N PRO A 5 -27.51 1.92 6.29
CA PRO A 5 -26.48 1.10 6.91
C PRO A 5 -25.13 1.27 6.23
N ARG A 6 -24.06 1.14 7.03
CA ARG A 6 -22.66 1.16 6.57
C ARG A 6 -22.40 -0.06 5.70
N ILE A 7 -21.82 0.14 4.51
CA ILE A 7 -21.36 -0.93 3.64
C ILE A 7 -19.88 -1.17 3.87
N TYR A 8 -19.50 -2.44 3.98
CA TYR A 8 -18.12 -2.89 3.85
C TYR A 8 -17.94 -3.45 2.44
N TYR A 9 -17.09 -2.80 1.64
CA TYR A 9 -16.83 -3.24 0.27
C TYR A 9 -15.95 -4.48 0.25
N THR A 10 -16.36 -5.48 -0.52
CA THR A 10 -15.54 -6.65 -0.78
C THR A 10 -14.34 -6.29 -1.65
N GLN A 11 -13.35 -7.18 -1.70
CA GLN A 11 -12.16 -6.97 -2.54
C GLN A 11 -12.53 -6.89 -4.03
N SER A 12 -13.51 -7.68 -4.49
CA SER A 12 -14.01 -7.64 -5.87
C SER A 12 -14.71 -6.32 -6.19
N GLN A 13 -15.50 -5.78 -5.28
CA GLN A 13 -16.14 -4.47 -5.46
C GLN A 13 -15.10 -3.34 -5.54
N LYS A 14 -14.07 -3.38 -4.68
CA LYS A 14 -12.95 -2.44 -4.76
C LYS A 14 -12.19 -2.57 -6.07
N ALA A 15 -11.96 -3.79 -6.56
CA ALA A 15 -11.31 -4.02 -7.85
C ALA A 15 -12.12 -3.41 -9.01
N LEU A 16 -13.45 -3.56 -8.99
CA LEU A 16 -14.35 -2.96 -9.98
C LEU A 16 -14.30 -1.42 -9.95
N MET A 17 -14.26 -0.81 -8.76
CA MET A 17 -14.07 0.64 -8.63
C MET A 17 -12.77 1.10 -9.30
N TRP A 18 -11.67 0.37 -9.06
CA TRP A 18 -10.37 0.66 -9.66
C TRP A 18 -10.35 0.49 -11.18
N GLU A 19 -11.04 -0.51 -11.72
CA GLU A 19 -11.15 -0.71 -13.17
C GLU A 19 -11.87 0.45 -13.85
N ARG A 20 -12.97 0.92 -13.26
CA ARG A 20 -13.74 2.04 -13.80
C ARG A 20 -13.03 3.37 -13.65
N TRP A 21 -12.35 3.59 -12.52
CA TRP A 21 -11.46 4.73 -12.35
C TRP A 21 -10.35 4.76 -13.41
N LYS A 22 -9.73 3.60 -13.71
CA LYS A 22 -8.72 3.48 -14.76
C LYS A 22 -9.28 3.78 -16.16
N LYS A 23 -10.56 3.47 -16.42
CA LYS A 23 -11.26 3.83 -17.67
C LYS A 23 -11.61 5.32 -17.77
N GLY A 24 -11.39 6.11 -16.71
CA GLY A 24 -11.72 7.54 -16.67
C GLY A 24 -13.17 7.83 -16.31
N GLU A 25 -13.92 6.85 -15.78
CA GLU A 25 -15.28 7.09 -15.30
C GLU A 25 -15.28 8.05 -14.10
N SER A 26 -16.29 8.91 -14.01
CA SER A 26 -16.41 9.86 -12.91
C SER A 26 -16.72 9.16 -11.58
N LEU A 27 -16.31 9.77 -10.46
CA LEU A 27 -16.59 9.24 -9.13
C LEU A 27 -18.10 9.06 -8.86
N GLN A 28 -18.94 9.90 -9.47
CA GLN A 28 -20.40 9.82 -9.37
C GLN A 28 -20.93 8.57 -10.09
N GLN A 29 -20.50 8.32 -11.33
CA GLN A 29 -20.90 7.13 -12.09
C GLN A 29 -20.46 5.84 -11.39
N ILE A 30 -19.23 5.80 -10.86
CA ILE A 30 -18.74 4.64 -10.11
C ILE A 30 -19.58 4.40 -8.85
N ALA A 31 -19.96 5.47 -8.13
CA ALA A 31 -20.73 5.33 -6.90
C ALA A 31 -22.20 4.94 -7.15
N GLN A 32 -22.80 5.39 -8.25
CA GLN A 32 -24.16 5.03 -8.65
C GLN A 32 -24.33 3.51 -8.84
N LEU A 33 -23.30 2.80 -9.28
CA LEU A 33 -23.33 1.32 -9.42
C LEU A 33 -23.53 0.58 -8.10
N PHE A 34 -23.17 1.22 -6.98
CA PHE A 34 -23.31 0.67 -5.64
C PHE A 34 -24.48 1.31 -4.89
N ASP A 35 -25.32 2.10 -5.58
CA ASP A 35 -26.40 2.91 -5.00
C ASP A 35 -25.91 3.88 -3.91
N ARG A 36 -24.68 4.41 -4.08
CA ARG A 36 -24.02 5.31 -3.11
C ARG A 36 -23.61 6.65 -3.71
N ASN A 37 -23.31 7.57 -2.80
CA ASN A 37 -22.75 8.87 -3.13
C ASN A 37 -21.22 8.76 -3.33
N HIS A 38 -20.66 9.62 -4.19
CA HIS A 38 -19.25 9.63 -4.59
C HIS A 38 -18.23 9.68 -3.42
N GLY A 39 -18.62 10.21 -2.25
CA GLY A 39 -17.74 10.32 -1.09
C GLY A 39 -17.16 8.97 -0.62
N SER A 40 -17.93 7.89 -0.73
CA SER A 40 -17.48 6.54 -0.35
C SER A 40 -16.36 6.03 -1.26
N VAL A 41 -16.48 6.28 -2.57
CA VAL A 41 -15.49 5.89 -3.58
C VAL A 41 -14.26 6.81 -3.50
N ARG A 42 -14.47 8.12 -3.27
CA ARG A 42 -13.39 9.10 -3.08
C ARG A 42 -12.46 8.72 -1.93
N GLY A 43 -13.00 8.30 -0.79
CA GLY A 43 -12.18 7.87 0.35
C GLY A 43 -11.23 6.72 -0.01
N ILE A 44 -11.73 5.71 -0.73
CA ILE A 44 -10.95 4.52 -1.13
C ILE A 44 -9.85 4.90 -2.14
N LEU A 45 -10.17 5.74 -3.12
CA LEU A 45 -9.21 6.17 -4.15
C LEU A 45 -8.18 7.15 -3.60
N ALA A 46 -8.59 8.07 -2.72
CA ALA A 46 -7.72 9.08 -2.15
C ALA A 46 -6.67 8.48 -1.20
N GLU A 47 -6.99 7.36 -0.53
CA GLU A 47 -6.07 6.65 0.35
C GLU A 47 -4.76 6.26 -0.34
N THR A 48 -4.81 5.93 -1.64
CA THR A 48 -3.63 5.58 -2.44
C THR A 48 -3.29 6.64 -3.50
N GLY A 49 -3.83 7.85 -3.37
CA GLY A 49 -3.57 8.95 -4.28
C GLY A 49 -4.07 8.73 -5.72
N GLY A 50 -5.10 7.92 -5.91
CA GLY A 50 -5.67 7.62 -7.22
C GLY A 50 -4.88 6.61 -8.05
N ILE A 51 -3.87 5.97 -7.47
CA ILE A 51 -3.10 4.88 -8.09
C ILE A 51 -3.53 3.55 -7.47
N ARG A 52 -3.89 2.57 -8.31
CA ARG A 52 -4.31 1.24 -7.85
C ARG A 52 -3.13 0.57 -7.12
N PRO A 53 -3.27 0.20 -5.84
CA PRO A 53 -2.22 -0.53 -5.16
C PRO A 53 -2.04 -1.90 -5.83
N PRO A 54 -0.79 -2.42 -5.89
CA PRO A 54 -0.56 -3.75 -6.43
C PRO A 54 -1.30 -4.80 -5.59
N GLU A 55 -1.79 -5.84 -6.25
CA GLU A 55 -2.45 -6.93 -5.55
C GLU A 55 -1.45 -7.65 -4.65
N ARG A 56 -1.89 -7.91 -3.42
CA ARG A 56 -1.02 -8.49 -2.40
C ARG A 56 -0.94 -9.99 -2.63
N CYS A 57 0.23 -10.46 -3.08
CA CYS A 57 0.49 -11.87 -3.27
C CYS A 57 1.36 -12.41 -2.13
N ARG A 58 1.02 -13.61 -1.63
CA ARG A 58 1.89 -14.34 -0.71
C ARG A 58 2.99 -15.06 -1.50
N SER A 59 4.18 -15.14 -0.90
CA SER A 59 5.22 -16.05 -1.39
C SER A 59 4.72 -17.49 -1.30
N ARG A 60 5.07 -18.32 -2.29
CA ARG A 60 4.78 -19.77 -2.28
C ARG A 60 5.40 -20.49 -1.08
N LEU A 61 6.47 -19.93 -0.51
CA LEU A 61 7.14 -20.47 0.67
C LEU A 61 6.46 -20.10 1.99
N ALA A 62 5.52 -19.16 1.98
CA ALA A 62 4.80 -18.77 3.18
C ALA A 62 3.86 -19.89 3.63
N LEU A 63 3.67 -20.00 4.94
CA LEU A 63 2.65 -20.88 5.50
C LEU A 63 1.26 -20.38 5.05
N THR A 64 0.41 -21.33 4.67
CA THR A 64 -1.00 -21.13 4.36
C THR A 64 -1.83 -21.06 5.64
N LEU A 65 -3.09 -20.61 5.53
CA LEU A 65 -4.00 -20.60 6.68
C LEU A 65 -4.25 -22.01 7.21
N ALA A 66 -4.45 -22.99 6.32
CA ALA A 66 -4.66 -24.39 6.70
C ALA A 66 -3.45 -24.97 7.46
N GLU A 67 -2.22 -24.68 7.00
CA GLU A 67 -1.02 -25.07 7.74
C GLU A 67 -0.96 -24.41 9.13
N ARG A 68 -1.35 -23.14 9.26
CA ARG A 68 -1.41 -22.45 10.57
C ARG A 68 -2.47 -23.04 11.49
N GLU A 69 -3.62 -23.45 10.96
CA GLU A 69 -4.66 -24.12 11.73
C GLU A 69 -4.18 -25.47 12.26
N GLU A 70 -3.44 -26.23 11.45
CA GLU A 70 -2.82 -27.48 11.89
C GLU A 70 -1.79 -27.23 12.99
N ILE A 71 -0.93 -26.21 12.85
CA ILE A 71 -0.01 -25.80 13.92
C ILE A 71 -0.81 -25.46 15.19
N SER A 72 -1.91 -24.73 15.08
CA SER A 72 -2.74 -24.36 16.23
C SER A 72 -3.33 -25.57 16.93
N ARG A 73 -3.87 -26.55 16.18
CA ARG A 73 -4.38 -27.80 16.76
C ARG A 73 -3.28 -28.62 17.43
N ALA A 74 -2.15 -28.76 16.76
CA ALA A 74 -1.04 -29.57 17.24
C ALA A 74 -0.37 -28.97 18.49
N VAL A 75 -0.30 -27.63 18.58
CA VAL A 75 0.18 -26.92 19.78
C VAL A 75 -0.76 -27.17 20.96
N VAL A 76 -2.08 -27.11 20.76
CA VAL A 76 -3.06 -27.44 21.81
C VAL A 76 -2.98 -28.90 22.23
N ALA A 77 -2.72 -29.81 21.28
CA ALA A 77 -2.50 -31.23 21.54
C ALA A 77 -1.14 -31.55 22.18
N GLY A 78 -0.30 -30.54 22.48
CA GLY A 78 1.01 -30.73 23.12
C GLY A 78 2.05 -31.40 22.22
N GLN A 79 1.87 -31.39 20.90
CA GLN A 79 2.81 -32.00 19.97
C GLN A 79 4.14 -31.21 19.89
N SER A 80 5.23 -31.93 19.67
CA SER A 80 6.55 -31.32 19.48
C SER A 80 6.65 -30.52 18.17
N ILE A 81 7.51 -29.50 18.14
CA ILE A 81 7.78 -28.73 16.91
C ILE A 81 8.26 -29.65 15.76
N ARG A 82 9.04 -30.69 16.08
CA ARG A 82 9.55 -31.64 15.07
C ARG A 82 8.44 -32.50 14.47
N SER A 83 7.49 -32.98 15.27
CA SER A 83 6.35 -33.77 14.76
C SER A 83 5.44 -32.93 13.87
N ILE A 84 5.16 -31.69 14.26
CA ILE A 84 4.39 -30.73 13.45
C ILE A 84 5.08 -30.46 12.11
N ALA A 85 6.40 -30.27 12.13
CA ALA A 85 7.20 -30.04 10.94
C ALA A 85 7.16 -31.21 9.95
N ILE A 86 7.23 -32.46 10.46
CA ILE A 86 7.10 -33.67 9.65
C ILE A 86 5.70 -33.76 9.03
N LEU A 87 4.65 -33.54 9.84
CA LEU A 87 3.25 -33.58 9.38
C LEU A 87 3.00 -32.60 8.23
N LEU A 88 3.51 -31.37 8.36
CA LEU A 88 3.33 -30.31 7.37
C LEU A 88 4.37 -30.33 6.24
N LYS A 89 5.34 -31.26 6.28
CA LYS A 89 6.49 -31.30 5.35
C LYS A 89 7.22 -29.96 5.27
N ARG A 90 7.41 -29.30 6.42
CA ARG A 90 8.13 -28.01 6.54
C ARG A 90 9.38 -28.18 7.42
N ALA A 91 10.30 -27.23 7.30
CA ALA A 91 11.46 -27.19 8.18
C ALA A 91 11.04 -26.91 9.64
N PRO A 92 11.60 -27.61 10.65
CA PRO A 92 11.32 -27.34 12.06
C PRO A 92 11.59 -25.88 12.47
N SER A 93 12.59 -25.26 11.84
CA SER A 93 12.93 -23.85 12.08
C SER A 93 11.83 -22.89 11.60
N THR A 94 11.03 -23.27 10.59
CA THR A 94 9.89 -22.48 10.11
C THR A 94 8.76 -22.51 11.13
N ILE A 95 8.42 -23.70 11.63
CA ILE A 95 7.37 -23.88 12.64
C ILE A 95 7.75 -23.18 13.95
N SER A 96 8.99 -23.37 14.42
CA SER A 96 9.49 -22.69 15.62
C SER A 96 9.39 -21.17 15.50
N ARG A 97 9.91 -20.58 14.42
CA ARG A 97 9.83 -19.13 14.19
C ARG A 97 8.41 -18.63 14.06
N GLU A 98 7.49 -19.42 13.49
CA GLU A 98 6.09 -19.06 13.40
C GLU A 98 5.42 -19.01 14.77
N ILE A 99 5.62 -20.03 15.60
CA ILE A 99 5.02 -20.09 16.95
C ILE A 99 5.56 -18.95 17.82
N TRP A 100 6.89 -18.80 17.91
CA TRP A 100 7.51 -17.77 18.74
C TRP A 100 7.15 -16.35 18.32
N ARG A 101 7.02 -16.09 17.03
CA ARG A 101 6.66 -14.76 16.52
C ARG A 101 5.21 -14.37 16.83
N ASN A 102 4.33 -15.35 17.04
CA ASN A 102 2.90 -15.13 17.22
C ASN A 102 2.42 -15.51 18.63
N GLY A 103 3.23 -15.23 19.66
CA GLY A 103 2.84 -15.37 21.06
C GLY A 103 3.24 -16.68 21.75
N GLY A 104 4.05 -17.53 21.09
CA GLY A 104 4.52 -18.78 21.67
C GLY A 104 3.43 -19.86 21.73
N THR A 105 3.75 -21.00 22.35
CA THR A 105 2.83 -22.16 22.39
C THR A 105 1.55 -21.90 23.19
N GLY A 106 1.59 -21.08 24.24
CA GLY A 106 0.41 -20.79 25.08
C GLY A 106 -0.65 -19.91 24.40
N CYS A 107 -0.23 -19.00 23.51
CA CYS A 107 -1.11 -17.98 22.93
C CYS A 107 -1.25 -18.10 21.41
N TYR A 108 -0.70 -19.14 20.78
CA TYR A 108 -0.75 -19.28 19.33
C TYR A 108 -2.20 -19.42 18.83
N ARG A 109 -2.57 -18.59 17.85
CA ARG A 109 -3.87 -18.61 17.16
C ARG A 109 -3.65 -18.44 15.66
N ALA A 110 -4.17 -19.39 14.88
CA ALA A 110 -3.96 -19.44 13.43
C ALA A 110 -4.41 -18.16 12.71
N THR A 111 -5.63 -17.68 13.01
CA THR A 111 -6.21 -16.48 12.38
C THR A 111 -5.42 -15.21 12.69
N GLN A 112 -4.99 -15.04 13.94
CA GLN A 112 -4.17 -13.90 14.37
C GLN A 112 -2.78 -13.95 13.71
N ALA A 113 -2.16 -15.13 13.67
CA ALA A 113 -0.87 -15.33 13.00
C ALA A 113 -0.97 -15.03 11.48
N ASP A 114 -2.08 -15.41 10.85
CA ASP A 114 -2.35 -15.16 9.43
C ASP A 114 -2.53 -13.67 9.13
N GLN A 115 -3.31 -12.97 9.97
CA GLN A 115 -3.49 -11.52 9.88
C GLN A 115 -2.17 -10.77 10.11
N ALA A 116 -1.43 -11.12 11.16
CA ALA A 116 -0.12 -10.54 11.44
C ALA A 116 0.89 -10.79 10.32
N ALA A 117 0.82 -11.95 9.64
CA ALA A 117 1.65 -12.22 8.47
C ALA A 117 1.30 -11.30 7.30
N TRP A 118 0.01 -11.03 7.06
CA TRP A 118 -0.41 -10.02 6.09
C TRP A 118 0.11 -8.65 6.49
N ASP A 119 -0.18 -8.16 7.70
CA ASP A 119 0.15 -6.80 8.10
C ASP A 119 1.65 -6.52 8.01
N ARG A 120 2.50 -7.47 8.43
CA ARG A 120 3.96 -7.36 8.29
C ARG A 120 4.44 -7.33 6.83
N ALA A 121 3.71 -7.93 5.91
CA ALA A 121 4.05 -7.89 4.49
C ALA A 121 3.88 -6.50 3.87
N LEU A 122 3.16 -5.56 4.51
CA LEU A 122 3.04 -4.19 4.02
C LEU A 122 4.37 -3.45 3.96
N ARG A 123 5.28 -3.75 4.92
CA ARG A 123 6.62 -3.14 5.08
C ARG A 123 6.67 -1.68 4.58
N PRO A 124 5.84 -0.78 5.13
CA PRO A 124 5.70 0.57 4.62
C PRO A 124 7.06 1.27 4.69
N LYS A 125 7.45 1.89 3.57
CA LYS A 125 8.61 2.78 3.53
C LYS A 125 8.14 4.17 3.87
N THR A 126 8.88 4.84 4.74
CA THR A 126 8.74 6.27 4.97
C THR A 126 8.82 7.00 3.63
N CYS A 127 7.84 7.86 3.35
CA CYS A 127 7.81 8.58 2.09
C CYS A 127 8.96 9.59 2.08
N LYS A 128 9.73 9.63 0.98
CA LYS A 128 10.90 10.52 0.82
C LYS A 128 10.59 12.00 1.06
N LEU A 129 9.35 12.42 0.76
CA LEU A 129 8.90 13.80 0.98
C LEU A 129 8.64 14.12 2.45
N VAL A 130 8.30 13.12 3.26
CA VAL A 130 8.14 13.27 4.72
C VAL A 130 9.53 13.40 5.37
N GLU A 131 10.49 12.60 4.90
CA GLU A 131 11.88 12.65 5.40
C GLU A 131 12.62 13.92 4.96
N ASN A 132 12.39 14.39 3.73
CA ASN A 132 13.11 15.53 3.16
C ASN A 132 12.17 16.70 2.83
N ARG A 133 12.07 17.65 3.78
CA ARG A 133 11.25 18.86 3.64
C ARG A 133 11.67 19.77 2.48
N LYS A 134 12.97 19.85 2.17
CA LYS A 134 13.47 20.64 1.02
C LYS A 134 12.94 20.08 -0.29
N LEU A 135 13.00 18.74 -0.45
CA LEU A 135 12.44 18.06 -1.62
C LEU A 135 10.92 18.28 -1.72
N ALA A 136 10.20 18.21 -0.59
CA ALA A 136 8.75 18.47 -0.57
C ALA A 136 8.39 19.88 -1.06
N ASN A 137 9.13 20.91 -0.64
CA ASN A 137 8.90 22.29 -1.08
C ASN A 137 9.17 22.46 -2.58
N ILE A 138 10.22 21.82 -3.11
CA ILE A 138 10.51 21.86 -4.56
C ILE A 138 9.38 21.19 -5.35
N VAL A 139 8.94 20.01 -4.92
CA VAL A 139 7.84 19.29 -5.59
C VAL A 139 6.54 20.10 -5.52
N ALA A 140 6.23 20.71 -4.38
CA ALA A 140 5.05 21.57 -4.22
C ALA A 140 5.09 22.79 -5.15
N GLY A 141 6.23 23.49 -5.23
CA GLY A 141 6.42 24.61 -6.15
C GLY A 141 6.24 24.19 -7.61
N LYS A 142 6.82 23.06 -8.01
CA LYS A 142 6.65 22.54 -9.38
C LYS A 142 5.19 22.18 -9.68
N LEU A 143 4.47 21.54 -8.76
CA LEU A 143 3.06 21.20 -8.94
C LEU A 143 2.15 22.44 -9.01
N GLN A 144 2.44 23.50 -8.24
CA GLN A 144 1.69 24.77 -8.30
C GLN A 144 1.78 25.43 -9.68
N CYS A 145 2.91 25.28 -10.37
CA CYS A 145 3.08 25.74 -11.75
C CYS A 145 2.43 24.82 -12.80
N GLN A 146 1.51 23.92 -12.39
CA GLN A 146 0.88 22.91 -13.25
C GLN A 146 1.89 22.07 -14.03
N TRP A 147 3.07 21.84 -13.46
CA TRP A 147 4.11 21.08 -14.13
C TRP A 147 3.68 19.62 -14.29
N SER A 148 3.19 19.26 -15.47
CA SER A 148 2.91 17.88 -15.84
C SER A 148 4.15 17.25 -16.45
N VAL A 149 4.85 16.41 -15.70
CA VAL A 149 5.85 15.51 -16.29
C VAL A 149 5.08 14.36 -16.93
N SER A 150 4.55 14.57 -18.14
CA SER A 150 4.24 13.43 -19.00
C SER A 150 5.58 12.87 -19.44
N VAL A 151 6.15 11.94 -18.65
CA VAL A 151 7.44 11.31 -18.92
C VAL A 151 7.34 10.50 -20.21
N LYS A 152 7.61 11.15 -21.33
CA LYS A 152 7.91 10.55 -22.64
C LYS A 152 9.27 11.11 -23.07
N GLY A 153 10.34 10.60 -22.47
CA GLY A 153 11.70 11.03 -22.77
C GLY A 153 12.71 10.05 -22.20
N SER A 154 13.78 9.81 -22.96
CA SER A 154 14.88 8.92 -22.58
C SER A 154 15.66 9.47 -21.36
N PRO A 155 16.37 8.62 -20.59
CA PRO A 155 17.07 9.06 -19.37
C PRO A 155 18.08 10.21 -19.57
N LYS A 156 18.67 10.33 -20.76
CA LYS A 156 19.59 11.42 -21.13
C LYS A 156 18.88 12.76 -21.27
N GLU A 157 17.71 12.79 -21.91
CA GLU A 157 16.90 14.00 -22.09
C GLU A 157 16.39 14.51 -20.74
N ILE A 158 16.10 13.61 -19.79
CA ILE A 158 15.71 13.98 -18.42
C ILE A 158 16.88 14.64 -17.68
N GLN A 159 18.10 14.11 -17.81
CA GLN A 159 19.29 14.70 -17.18
C GLN A 159 19.63 16.09 -17.74
N GLU A 160 19.58 16.24 -19.05
CA GLU A 160 19.88 17.50 -19.74
C GLU A 160 18.80 18.57 -19.49
N PHE A 161 17.53 18.15 -19.40
CA PHE A 161 16.42 19.03 -19.02
C PHE A 161 16.49 19.47 -17.56
N VAL A 162 16.81 18.57 -16.62
CA VAL A 162 16.99 18.92 -15.20
C VAL A 162 18.18 19.87 -15.02
N ALA A 163 19.27 19.69 -15.78
CA ALA A 163 20.42 20.59 -15.75
C ALA A 163 20.06 22.02 -16.22
N ASN A 164 19.26 22.15 -17.28
CA ASN A 164 18.83 23.46 -17.79
C ASN A 164 17.73 24.12 -16.93
N ASP A 165 16.87 23.35 -16.26
CA ASP A 165 15.82 23.86 -15.36
C ASP A 165 16.42 24.58 -14.13
N THR A 166 17.55 24.08 -13.58
CA THR A 166 18.24 24.75 -12.46
C THR A 166 18.75 26.17 -12.77
N ARG A 167 18.97 26.50 -14.06
CA ARG A 167 19.38 27.83 -14.50
C ARG A 167 18.19 28.81 -14.49
N LYS A 168 17.03 28.36 -14.98
CA LYS A 168 15.80 29.16 -15.07
C LYS A 168 15.25 29.58 -13.70
N TRP A 169 15.44 28.76 -12.67
CA TRP A 169 15.01 29.06 -11.30
C TRP A 169 16.01 29.93 -10.52
N LYS A 170 17.31 29.93 -10.87
CA LYS A 170 18.25 30.92 -10.33
C LYS A 170 17.84 32.33 -10.75
N ASP A 171 17.44 32.51 -12.00
CA ASP A 171 17.02 33.82 -12.53
C ASP A 171 15.68 34.29 -11.93
N LEU A 172 14.70 33.39 -11.73
CA LEU A 172 13.43 33.71 -11.06
C LEU A 172 13.60 34.00 -9.57
N ALA A 173 14.48 33.28 -8.87
CA ALA A 173 14.80 33.55 -7.47
C ALA A 173 15.60 34.87 -7.30
N GLN A 174 16.35 35.30 -8.32
CA GLN A 174 17.07 36.57 -8.33
C GLN A 174 16.11 37.75 -8.60
N LYS A 175 15.11 37.57 -9.48
CA LYS A 175 14.04 38.55 -9.72
C LYS A 175 13.16 38.78 -8.49
N SER A 176 12.77 37.72 -7.79
CA SER A 176 11.98 37.82 -6.54
C SER A 176 12.70 38.53 -5.39
N LYS A 177 14.04 38.68 -5.42
CA LYS A 177 14.80 39.46 -4.43
C LYS A 177 14.91 40.95 -4.79
N LEU A 178 14.65 41.34 -6.04
CA LEU A 178 14.69 42.73 -6.50
C LEU A 178 13.34 43.44 -6.31
N ASP A 179 12.24 42.70 -6.20
CA ASP A 179 10.88 43.23 -6.02
C ASP A 179 10.50 43.46 -4.53
N LEU A 180 11.47 43.45 -3.61
CA LEU A 180 11.28 43.62 -2.16
C LEU A 180 12.07 44.81 -1.55
N ASN A 181 12.54 45.75 -2.38
CA ASN A 181 13.06 47.05 -1.94
C ASN A 181 12.19 48.19 -2.47
#